data_AF-A0AAD5C8G3-F1
#
_entry.id   AF-A0AAD5C8G3-F1
#
_cell.length_a   1.000
_cell.length_b   1.000
_cell.length_c   1.000
_cell.angle_alpha   90.00
_cell.angle_beta   90.00
_cell.angle_gamma   90.00
#
_symmetry.space_group_name_H-M   'P 1'
#
loop_
_entity.id
_entity.type
_entity.pdbx_description
1 polymer ?
#
loop_
_entity_poly.entity_id
_entity_poly.type
_entity_poly.pdbx_seq_one_letter_code
_entity_poly.pdbx_strand_id
1 'polypeptide(L)' 'MIMSYIKVPSCLILAVTPANSDLANSDALQIAGNADPDGYRTIGVITKVQMQYT' A
#
# COMPACT_ATOMS: atom_id res chain seq x y z
N MET A 1 8.00 -14.02 3.04
CA MET A 1 8.62 -13.27 4.16
C MET A 1 7.82 -12.04 4.61
N ILE A 2 6.94 -11.42 3.80
CA ILE A 2 6.08 -10.28 4.26
C ILE A 2 4.73 -10.73 4.85
N MET A 3 4.14 -11.78 4.25
CA MET A 3 2.81 -12.27 4.63
C MET A 3 2.69 -12.68 6.10
N SER A 4 3.77 -13.18 6.71
CA SER A 4 3.78 -13.58 8.12
C SER A 4 3.65 -12.39 9.08
N TYR A 5 4.06 -11.19 8.68
CA TYR A 5 3.97 -9.98 9.49
C TYR A 5 2.63 -9.28 9.29
N ILE A 6 2.20 -9.10 8.03
CA ILE A 6 0.96 -8.36 7.71
C ILE A 6 -0.32 -9.14 8.05
N LYS A 7 -0.24 -10.46 8.26
CA LYS A 7 -1.36 -11.27 8.76
C LYS A 7 -1.63 -11.11 10.25
N VAL A 8 -0.71 -10.50 11.00
CA VAL A 8 -0.91 -10.24 12.43
C VAL A 8 -1.98 -9.15 12.58
N PRO A 9 -3.06 -9.37 13.36
CA PRO A 9 -4.17 -8.40 13.48
C PRO A 9 -3.75 -7.02 14.02
N SER A 10 -2.71 -6.97 14.85
CA SER A 10 -2.16 -5.73 15.40
C SER A 10 -1.18 -5.02 14.46
N CYS A 11 -0.90 -5.58 13.28
CA CYS A 11 -0.02 -4.96 12.29
C CYS A 11 -0.81 -3.97 11.43
N LEU A 12 -0.35 -2.72 11.43
CA LEU A 12 -0.80 -1.67 10.50
C LEU A 12 -0.01 -1.77 9.19
N ILE A 13 -0.71 -1.81 8.07
CA ILE A 13 -0.10 -1.91 6.74
C ILE A 13 0.00 -0.51 6.13
N LEU A 14 1.21 -0.09 5.78
CA LEU A 14 1.46 1.18 5.10
C LEU A 14 1.80 0.90 3.64
N ALA A 15 0.82 1.02 2.75
CA ALA A 15 0.98 0.74 1.33
C ALA A 15 1.53 1.98 0.62
N VAL A 16 2.85 2.06 0.49
CA VAL A 16 3.55 3.21 -0.13
C VAL A 16 3.60 3.04 -1.65
N THR A 17 2.94 3.94 -2.38
CA THR A 17 2.92 3.96 -3.85
C THR A 17 3.41 5.32 -4.35
N PRO A 18 4.30 5.37 -5.36
CA PRO A 18 4.70 6.64 -5.95
C PRO A 18 3.60 7.19 -6.87
N ALA A 19 3.43 8.52 -6.90
CA ALA A 19 2.35 9.19 -7.63
C ALA A 19 2.46 9.08 -9.15
N ASN A 20 3.63 8.71 -9.66
CA ASN A 20 3.86 8.46 -11.08
C ASN A 20 3.47 7.04 -11.52
N SER A 21 3.08 6.18 -10.58
CA SER A 21 2.61 4.82 -10.84
C SER A 21 1.14 4.70 -10.49
N ASP A 22 0.41 3.93 -11.30
CA ASP A 22 -1.02 3.70 -11.08
C ASP A 22 -1.29 3.00 -9.75
N LEU A 23 -2.10 3.64 -8.90
CA LEU A 23 -2.47 3.12 -7.58
C LEU A 23 -3.18 1.75 -7.67
N ALA A 24 -4.01 1.56 -8.69
CA ALA A 24 -4.76 0.33 -8.92
C ALA A 24 -3.88 -0.87 -9.31
N ASN A 25 -2.66 -0.62 -9.82
CA ASN A 25 -1.71 -1.66 -10.21
C ASN A 25 -0.54 -1.78 -9.22
N SER A 26 -0.68 -1.18 -8.02
CA SER A 26 0.38 -1.22 -7.02
C SER A 26 0.43 -2.59 -6.34
N ASP A 27 1.57 -3.27 -6.46
CA ASP A 27 1.84 -4.53 -5.76
C ASP A 27 1.64 -4.40 -4.23
N ALA A 28 1.95 -3.22 -3.68
CA ALA A 28 1.76 -2.94 -2.26
C ALA A 28 0.29 -3.00 -1.84
N LEU A 29 -0.62 -2.42 -2.63
CA LEU A 29 -2.06 -2.49 -2.36
C LEU A 29 -2.62 -3.90 -2.60
N GLN A 30 -2.17 -4.61 -3.63
CA GLN A 30 -2.61 -5.98 -3.88
C GLN A 30 -2.23 -6.92 -2.72
N ILE A 31 -0.99 -6.82 -2.25
CA ILE A 31 -0.51 -7.61 -1.11
C ILE A 31 -1.22 -7.20 0.18
N ALA A 32 -1.48 -5.91 0.38
CA ALA A 32 -2.25 -5.41 1.51
C ALA A 32 -3.69 -5.93 1.49
N GLY A 33 -4.38 -5.87 0.35
CA GLY A 33 -5.74 -6.40 0.18
C GLY A 33 -5.85 -7.91 0.41
N ASN A 34 -4.80 -8.67 0.09
CA ASN A 34 -4.75 -10.11 0.41
C ASN A 34 -4.66 -10.39 1.92
N ALA A 35 -4.13 -9.45 2.71
CA ALA A 35 -4.05 -9.57 4.17
C ALA A 35 -5.21 -8.86 4.88
N ASP A 36 -5.72 -7.78 4.30
CA ASP A 36 -6.76 -6.90 4.84
C ASP A 36 -7.75 -6.52 3.73
N PRO A 37 -8.68 -7.42 3.37
CA PRO A 37 -9.64 -7.21 2.28
C PRO A 37 -10.60 -6.05 2.55
N ASP A 38 -10.91 -5.80 3.83
CA ASP A 38 -11.82 -4.74 4.27
C ASP A 38 -11.12 -3.38 4.39
N GLY A 39 -9.78 -3.34 4.37
CA GLY A 39 -8.99 -2.11 4.42
C GLY A 39 -8.96 -1.40 5.78
N TYR A 40 -9.44 -2.00 6.86
CA TYR A 40 -9.52 -1.36 8.19
C TYR A 40 -8.16 -1.02 8.81
N ARG A 41 -7.10 -1.69 8.36
CA ARG A 41 -5.74 -1.57 8.91
C ARG A 41 -4.70 -1.31 7.82
N THR A 42 -5.15 -0.81 6.67
CA THR A 42 -4.30 -0.45 5.54
C THR A 42 -4.39 1.04 5.27
N ILE A 43 -3.25 1.73 5.27
CA ILE A 43 -3.14 3.15 4.93
C ILE A 43 -2.34 3.26 3.64
N GLY A 44 -2.97 3.79 2.59
CA GLY A 44 -2.31 4.14 1.33
C GLY A 44 -1.50 5.42 1.47
N VAL A 45 -0.21 5.36 1.19
CA VAL A 45 0.70 6.52 1.23
C VAL A 45 1.18 6.82 -0.17
N ILE A 46 0.80 7.98 -0.68
CA ILE A 46 1.24 8.43 -1.99
C ILE A 46 2.49 9.30 -1.83
N THR A 47 3.58 8.91 -2.49
CA THR A 47 4.86 9.63 -2.47
C THR A 47 5.18 10.20 -3.84
N LYS A 48 6.23 11.04 -3.99
CA LYS A 48 6.63 11.60 -5.29
C LYS A 48 5.52 12.39 -6.03
N VAL A 49 4.61 13.02 -5.28
CA VAL A 49 3.48 13.80 -5.83
C VAL A 49 3.95 14.99 -6.68
N GLN A 50 5.16 15.50 -6.43
CA GLN A 50 5.74 16.61 -7.18
C GLN A 50 6.66 16.09 -8.29
N MET A 51 6.09 15.68 -9.42
CA MET A 51 6.81 15.42 -10.69
C MET A 51 6.15 16.10 -11.89
N GLN A 52 5.49 17.24 -11.68
CA GLN A 52 5.05 18.11 -12.77
C GLN A 52 5.74 19.47 -12.62
N TYR A 53 6.99 19.56 -13.05
CA TYR A 53 7.55 20.79 -13.60
C TYR A 53 8.60 20.41 -14.65
N THR A 54 8.23 20.69 -15.91
CA THR A 54 9.01 20.64 -17.15
C THR A 54 9.40 19.27 -17.69
#